data_AF-A0A839N2G5-F1
#
_entry.id   AF-A0A839N2G5-F1
#
_cell.length_a   1.000
_cell.length_b   1.000
_cell.length_c   1.000
_cell.angle_alpha   90.00
_cell.angle_beta   90.00
_cell.angle_gamma   90.00
#
_symmetry.space_group_name_H-M   'P 1'
#
loop_
_entity.id
_entity.type
_entity.pdbx_description
1 polymer ?
#
loop_
_entity_poly.entity_id
_entity_poly.type
_entity_poly.pdbx_seq_one_letter_code
_entity_poly.pdbx_strand_id
1 'polypeptide(L)'
;MTDILGVHGVGNYRPAGAEAELAAAWHSELANGFVGHKPEFSVAVAYYADCLHLGTRQGPQPVEQLTGEEQAAVMAWLTSLGLPDDVSQGRAARPVRQGLEWFARRFGLDGRLAELLVNRFFREVTTYMSPEHTERRVRARAAVATALDTHRPRILIAHSLGTVVSYEALWSRPDIEIDLWITLGSPLAMPDVIFDRLDPAPELRLANRPPGVKRWINVADPGDVVAILRPIANRFNGVDADIEVAVNWLDVHRAKYYLASPAVAGLISPFLGQTDQ
;
A
#
# COMPACT_ATOMS: atom_id res chain seq x y z
N MET A 1 6.43 -24.47 -1.60
CA MET A 1 5.33 -23.52 -1.33
C MET A 1 5.76 -22.69 -0.15
N THR A 2 5.45 -21.39 -0.20
CA THR A 2 5.66 -20.45 0.90
C THR A 2 4.31 -20.17 1.55
N ASP A 3 4.22 -20.02 2.87
CA ASP A 3 2.93 -19.78 3.53
C ASP A 3 2.39 -18.38 3.21
N ILE A 4 3.28 -17.38 3.31
CA ILE A 4 2.96 -15.96 3.18
C ILE A 4 3.83 -15.33 2.09
N LEU A 5 3.19 -14.64 1.14
CA LEU A 5 3.87 -13.69 0.26
C LEU A 5 3.56 -12.26 0.71
N GLY A 6 4.59 -11.50 1.01
CA GLY A 6 4.51 -10.07 1.25
C GLY A 6 4.63 -9.25 -0.04
N VAL A 7 3.91 -8.14 -0.15
CA VAL A 7 4.09 -7.16 -1.24
C VAL A 7 4.28 -5.78 -0.63
N HIS A 8 5.47 -5.23 -0.82
CA HIS A 8 5.91 -4.05 -0.09
C HIS A 8 5.33 -2.75 -0.63
N GLY A 9 5.33 -1.68 0.19
CA GLY A 9 4.96 -0.33 -0.25
C GLY A 9 6.12 0.45 -0.89
N VAL A 10 5.96 1.77 -0.95
CA VAL A 10 6.98 2.70 -1.47
C VAL A 10 8.26 2.72 -0.60
N GLY A 11 9.38 3.17 -1.16
CA GLY A 11 10.62 3.44 -0.40
C GLY A 11 11.50 2.23 -0.11
N ASN A 12 11.23 1.08 -0.73
CA ASN A 12 11.96 -0.16 -0.51
C ASN A 12 13.13 -0.37 -1.48
N TYR A 13 13.37 0.55 -2.42
CA TYR A 13 14.48 0.40 -3.35
C TYR A 13 15.82 0.34 -2.62
N ARG A 14 16.53 -0.78 -2.83
CA ARG A 14 17.91 -1.02 -2.42
C ARG A 14 18.66 -1.67 -3.58
N PRO A 15 19.98 -1.47 -3.68
CA PRO A 15 20.83 -2.31 -4.55
C PRO A 15 20.74 -3.79 -4.09
N ALA A 16 21.17 -4.72 -4.95
CA ALA A 16 20.94 -6.18 -4.89
C ALA A 16 20.84 -6.82 -3.48
N GLY A 17 19.97 -7.82 -3.33
CA GLY A 17 19.76 -8.56 -2.07
C GLY A 17 18.54 -8.10 -1.24
N ALA A 18 17.83 -7.07 -1.71
CA ALA A 18 16.71 -6.44 -0.99
C ALA A 18 15.56 -7.39 -0.64
N GLU A 19 15.27 -8.37 -1.49
CA GLU A 19 14.14 -9.29 -1.32
C GLU A 19 14.28 -10.16 -0.07
N ALA A 20 15.43 -10.82 0.10
CA ALA A 20 15.68 -11.72 1.22
C ALA A 20 15.75 -10.96 2.57
N GLU A 21 16.37 -9.77 2.58
CA GLU A 21 16.41 -8.91 3.76
C GLU A 21 15.00 -8.45 4.16
N LEU A 22 14.19 -8.07 3.18
CA LEU A 22 12.82 -7.63 3.42
C LEU A 22 11.92 -8.78 3.87
N ALA A 23 12.08 -9.98 3.29
CA ALA A 23 11.37 -11.18 3.75
C ALA A 23 11.74 -11.55 5.19
N ALA A 24 13.03 -11.49 5.56
CA ALA A 24 13.47 -11.72 6.94
C ALA A 24 12.90 -10.67 7.91
N ALA A 25 12.87 -9.40 7.50
CA ALA A 25 12.24 -8.34 8.28
C ALA A 25 10.73 -8.58 8.47
N TRP A 26 10.01 -8.91 7.40
CA TRP A 26 8.57 -9.20 7.46
C TRP A 26 8.26 -10.41 8.32
N HIS A 27 9.04 -11.49 8.20
CA HIS A 27 8.92 -12.66 9.07
C HIS A 27 9.09 -12.29 10.54
N SER A 28 10.15 -11.53 10.86
CA SER A 28 10.41 -11.08 12.24
C SER A 28 9.24 -10.26 12.81
N GLU A 29 8.72 -9.30 12.03
CA GLU A 29 7.62 -8.46 12.50
C GLU A 29 6.30 -9.24 12.63
N LEU A 30 5.96 -10.10 11.67
CA LEU A 30 4.79 -10.99 11.80
C LEU A 30 4.89 -11.90 13.02
N ALA A 31 6.07 -12.47 13.28
CA ALA A 31 6.33 -13.29 14.45
C ALA A 31 6.22 -12.50 15.76
N ASN A 32 6.39 -11.17 15.75
CA ASN A 32 6.20 -10.31 16.92
C ASN A 32 4.72 -10.06 17.25
N GLY A 33 3.81 -10.21 16.27
CA GLY A 33 2.38 -10.08 16.51
C GLY A 33 1.77 -11.24 17.29
N PHE A 34 2.37 -12.43 17.25
CA PHE A 34 1.90 -13.59 18.00
C PHE A 34 2.21 -13.46 19.50
N VAL A 35 1.17 -13.55 20.33
CA VAL A 35 1.29 -13.58 21.79
C VAL A 35 1.30 -15.04 22.27
N GLY A 36 2.35 -15.45 22.97
CA GLY A 36 2.49 -16.81 23.48
C GLY A 36 3.14 -17.76 22.46
N HIS A 37 2.43 -18.81 22.05
CA HIS A 37 2.95 -19.75 21.06
C HIS A 37 3.10 -19.08 19.69
N LYS A 38 4.31 -19.17 19.11
CA LYS A 38 4.62 -18.66 17.79
C LYS A 38 4.66 -19.84 16.81
N PRO A 39 3.72 -19.94 15.87
CA PRO A 39 3.74 -21.01 14.88
C PRO A 39 4.98 -20.86 13.97
N GLU A 40 5.45 -21.97 13.41
CA GLU A 40 6.42 -21.94 12.32
C GLU A 40 5.71 -21.62 11.00
N PHE A 41 6.28 -20.71 10.21
CA PHE A 41 5.78 -20.35 8.88
C PHE A 41 6.91 -19.75 8.05
N SER A 42 6.74 -19.77 6.73
CA SER A 42 7.66 -19.22 5.75
C SER A 42 7.12 -17.93 5.13
N VAL A 43 8.01 -16.97 4.91
CA VAL A 43 7.69 -15.68 4.28
C VAL A 43 8.62 -15.44 3.10
N ALA A 44 8.03 -15.04 1.98
CA ALA A 44 8.72 -14.46 0.84
C ALA A 44 8.17 -13.06 0.58
N VAL A 45 8.85 -12.25 -0.24
CA VAL A 45 8.38 -10.91 -0.60
C VAL A 45 8.48 -10.72 -2.10
N ALA A 46 7.40 -10.30 -2.75
CA ALA A 46 7.44 -9.81 -4.11
C ALA A 46 8.10 -8.43 -4.14
N TYR A 47 9.27 -8.34 -4.77
CA TYR A 47 10.04 -7.10 -4.86
C TYR A 47 9.83 -6.43 -6.23
N TYR A 48 9.32 -5.19 -6.21
CA TYR A 48 9.07 -4.41 -7.43
C TYR A 48 9.67 -2.99 -7.39
N ALA A 49 10.37 -2.62 -6.32
CA ALA A 49 10.85 -1.25 -6.13
C ALA A 49 11.82 -0.78 -7.23
N ASP A 50 12.58 -1.70 -7.84
CA ASP A 50 13.45 -1.43 -8.98
C ASP A 50 12.68 -1.06 -10.27
N CYS A 51 11.47 -1.59 -10.43
CA CYS A 51 10.60 -1.28 -11.56
C CYS A 51 10.15 0.20 -11.54
N LEU A 52 9.96 0.76 -10.35
CA LEU A 52 9.51 2.15 -10.16
C LEU A 52 10.65 3.13 -9.89
N HIS A 53 11.88 2.64 -9.68
CA HIS A 53 13.02 3.51 -9.48
C HIS A 53 13.38 4.27 -10.76
N LEU A 54 13.38 5.61 -10.70
CA LEU A 54 13.67 6.51 -11.83
C LEU A 54 15.17 6.81 -12.02
N GLY A 55 16.07 6.16 -11.28
CA GLY A 55 17.52 6.44 -11.35
C GLY A 55 17.93 7.79 -10.77
N THR A 56 17.01 8.51 -10.13
CA THR A 56 17.27 9.75 -9.41
C THR A 56 17.43 9.48 -7.91
N ARG A 57 18.15 10.34 -7.18
CA ARG A 57 18.32 10.19 -5.73
C ARG A 57 16.94 10.09 -5.05
N GLN A 58 16.65 8.96 -4.41
CA GLN A 58 15.56 8.82 -3.45
C GLN A 58 15.94 9.51 -2.14
N GLY A 59 16.09 10.84 -2.20
CA GLY A 59 16.32 11.69 -1.05
C GLY A 59 15.10 12.58 -0.78
N PRO A 60 15.05 13.20 0.41
CA PRO A 60 14.19 14.35 0.65
C PRO A 60 14.37 15.35 -0.50
N GLN A 61 13.32 15.60 -1.28
CA GLN A 61 13.28 16.77 -2.16
C GLN A 61 12.27 17.76 -1.61
N PRO A 62 12.50 19.07 -1.75
CA PRO A 62 11.47 20.06 -1.51
C PRO A 62 10.22 19.75 -2.36
N VAL A 63 9.04 20.02 -1.81
CA VAL A 63 7.75 19.87 -2.51
C VAL A 63 7.72 20.66 -3.83
N GLU A 64 8.49 21.75 -3.94
CA GLU A 64 8.65 22.53 -5.16
C GLU A 64 9.30 21.75 -6.32
N GLN A 65 9.98 20.64 -6.04
CA GLN A 65 10.61 19.81 -7.06
C GLN A 65 9.67 18.69 -7.55
N LEU A 66 8.46 18.57 -6.98
CA LEU A 66 7.45 17.67 -7.50
C LEU A 66 7.04 18.11 -8.92
N THR A 67 6.85 17.13 -9.80
CA THR A 67 6.32 17.35 -11.15
C THR A 67 4.88 17.88 -11.08
N GLY A 68 4.35 18.41 -12.19
CA GLY A 68 2.96 18.86 -12.25
C GLY A 68 1.95 17.75 -11.92
N GLU A 69 2.21 16.51 -12.38
CA GLU A 69 1.39 15.33 -12.05
C GLU A 69 1.46 15.00 -10.56
N GLU A 70 2.65 15.05 -9.96
CA GLU A 70 2.84 14.81 -8.53
C GLU A 70 2.15 15.88 -7.66
N GLN A 71 2.27 17.15 -8.02
CA GLN A 71 1.59 18.25 -7.34
C GLN A 71 0.06 18.10 -7.44
N ALA A 72 -0.45 17.74 -8.62
CA ALA A 72 -1.88 17.50 -8.81
C ALA A 72 -2.39 16.33 -7.95
N ALA A 73 -1.63 15.23 -7.89
CA ALA A 73 -1.97 14.08 -7.06
C ALA A 73 -1.99 14.41 -5.56
N VAL A 74 -1.01 15.18 -5.08
CA VAL A 74 -0.98 15.67 -3.70
C VAL A 74 -2.22 16.54 -3.41
N MET A 75 -2.57 17.46 -4.30
CA MET A 75 -3.74 18.33 -4.10
C MET A 75 -5.06 17.57 -4.12
N ALA A 76 -5.22 16.60 -5.02
CA ALA A 76 -6.40 15.74 -5.05
C ALA A 76 -6.56 14.96 -3.73
N TRP A 77 -5.47 14.38 -3.24
CA TRP A 77 -5.45 13.71 -1.95
C TRP A 77 -5.77 14.64 -0.78
N LEU A 78 -5.14 15.82 -0.71
CA LEU A 78 -5.44 16.81 0.34
C LEU A 78 -6.92 17.25 0.30
N THR A 79 -7.48 17.43 -0.90
CA THR A 79 -8.90 17.76 -1.09
C THR A 79 -9.80 16.65 -0.54
N SER A 80 -9.45 15.37 -0.79
CA SER A 80 -10.17 14.22 -0.24
C SER A 80 -10.11 14.14 1.30
N LEU A 81 -9.09 14.74 1.91
CA LEU A 81 -8.97 14.90 3.36
C LEU A 81 -9.74 16.10 3.93
N GLY A 82 -10.40 16.89 3.07
CA GLY A 82 -11.16 18.09 3.46
C GLY A 82 -10.34 19.37 3.48
N LEU A 83 -9.33 19.50 2.60
CA LEU A 83 -8.61 20.75 2.42
C LEU A 83 -9.60 21.90 2.09
N PRO A 84 -9.56 23.03 2.82
CA PRO A 84 -10.44 24.17 2.57
C PRO A 84 -10.30 24.78 1.16
N ASP A 85 -11.42 25.26 0.61
CA ASP A 85 -11.50 25.81 -0.76
C ASP A 85 -10.62 27.05 -0.98
N ASP A 86 -10.39 27.85 0.05
CA ASP A 86 -9.50 29.02 -0.02
C ASP A 86 -8.02 28.65 -0.16
N VAL A 87 -7.63 27.46 0.33
CA VAL A 87 -6.28 26.90 0.12
C VAL A 87 -6.19 26.20 -1.23
N SER A 88 -7.25 25.50 -1.66
CA SER A 88 -7.29 24.82 -2.96
C SER A 88 -7.36 25.81 -4.14
N GLN A 89 -8.05 26.95 -3.96
CA GLN A 89 -8.21 28.03 -4.94
C GLN A 89 -7.26 29.23 -4.70
N GLY A 90 -6.24 29.06 -3.84
CA GLY A 90 -5.44 30.16 -3.31
C GLY A 90 -4.84 31.08 -4.37
N ARG A 91 -4.96 32.41 -4.17
CA ARG A 91 -4.38 33.48 -5.02
C ARG A 91 -2.84 33.56 -4.98
N ALA A 92 -2.16 32.64 -4.29
CA ALA A 92 -0.72 32.62 -4.09
C ALA A 92 -0.05 31.55 -4.99
N ALA A 93 1.19 31.80 -5.39
CA ALA A 93 1.94 30.97 -6.34
C ALA A 93 2.32 29.54 -5.86
N ARG A 94 1.83 29.04 -4.70
CA ARG A 94 2.28 27.77 -4.08
C ARG A 94 1.18 27.02 -3.29
N PRO A 95 0.12 26.50 -3.93
CA PRO A 95 -1.00 25.82 -3.25
C PRO A 95 -0.59 24.53 -2.52
N VAL A 96 0.32 23.73 -3.09
CA VAL A 96 0.75 22.45 -2.49
C VAL A 96 1.42 22.62 -1.13
N ARG A 97 2.32 23.61 -1.00
CA ARG A 97 2.99 23.90 0.27
C ARG A 97 1.99 24.28 1.37
N GLN A 98 1.04 25.16 1.05
CA GLN A 98 0.01 25.58 2.00
C GLN A 98 -0.89 24.41 2.41
N GLY A 99 -1.24 23.56 1.44
CA GLY A 99 -2.00 22.34 1.70
C GLY A 99 -1.25 21.37 2.64
N LEU A 100 0.06 21.20 2.45
CA LEU A 100 0.87 20.35 3.32
C LEU A 100 1.09 20.93 4.72
N GLU A 101 1.22 22.26 4.84
CA GLU A 101 1.24 22.94 6.13
C GLU A 101 -0.11 22.79 6.86
N TRP A 102 -1.23 22.91 6.15
CA TRP A 102 -2.55 22.62 6.70
C TRP A 102 -2.65 21.17 7.18
N PHE A 103 -2.20 20.22 6.36
CA PHE A 103 -2.20 18.80 6.67
C PHE A 103 -1.37 18.51 7.94
N ALA A 104 -0.14 19.00 8.00
CA ALA A 104 0.73 18.82 9.17
C ALA A 104 0.07 19.36 10.45
N ARG A 105 -0.54 20.56 10.40
CA ARG A 105 -1.29 21.13 11.54
C ARG A 105 -2.52 20.30 11.91
N ARG A 106 -3.31 19.86 10.92
CA ARG A 106 -4.57 19.14 11.11
C ARG A 106 -4.39 17.77 11.78
N PHE A 107 -3.27 17.12 11.50
CA PHE A 107 -2.94 15.78 12.01
C PHE A 107 -1.85 15.79 13.08
N GLY A 108 -1.37 16.97 13.52
CA GLY A 108 -0.37 17.09 14.58
C GLY A 108 1.00 16.51 14.20
N LEU A 109 1.35 16.52 12.91
CA LEU A 109 2.58 15.97 12.38
C LEU A 109 3.69 17.03 12.33
N ASP A 110 4.94 16.60 12.48
CA ASP A 110 6.07 17.43 12.09
C ASP A 110 6.03 17.70 10.59
N GLY A 111 6.05 18.98 10.20
CA GLY A 111 5.90 19.39 8.80
C GLY A 111 6.96 18.80 7.86
N ARG A 112 8.20 18.59 8.33
CA ARG A 112 9.25 17.97 7.52
C ARG A 112 9.01 16.48 7.36
N LEU A 113 8.59 15.78 8.42
CA LEU A 113 8.25 14.35 8.32
C LEU A 113 7.03 14.13 7.41
N ALA A 114 6.04 15.01 7.48
CA ALA A 114 4.90 15.01 6.57
C ALA A 114 5.32 15.22 5.11
N GLU A 115 6.14 16.24 4.82
CA GLU A 115 6.68 16.48 3.47
C GLU A 115 7.47 15.27 2.95
N LEU A 116 8.30 14.64 3.79
CA LEU A 116 9.07 13.44 3.41
C LEU A 116 8.19 12.26 3.05
N LEU A 117 7.16 12.00 3.85
CA LEU A 117 6.22 10.91 3.64
C LEU A 117 5.45 11.12 2.34
N VAL A 118 4.89 12.32 2.15
CA VAL A 118 4.13 12.70 0.96
C VAL A 118 5.00 12.61 -0.28
N ASN A 119 6.20 13.18 -0.27
CA ASN A 119 7.07 13.18 -1.45
C ASN A 119 7.47 11.77 -1.84
N ARG A 120 7.80 10.90 -0.88
CA ARG A 120 8.13 9.51 -1.20
C ARG A 120 6.93 8.74 -1.74
N PHE A 121 5.78 8.89 -1.10
CA PHE A 121 4.55 8.20 -1.49
C PHE A 121 4.11 8.62 -2.90
N PHE A 122 3.89 9.92 -3.12
CA PHE A 122 3.35 10.39 -4.38
C PHE A 122 4.28 10.18 -5.56
N ARG A 123 5.60 10.27 -5.39
CA ARG A 123 6.55 9.99 -6.49
C ARG A 123 6.42 8.57 -7.04
N GLU A 124 6.36 7.56 -6.17
CA GLU A 124 6.21 6.17 -6.63
C GLU A 124 4.78 5.85 -7.09
N VAL A 125 3.77 6.43 -6.44
CA VAL A 125 2.36 6.28 -6.86
C VAL A 125 2.14 6.88 -8.24
N THR A 126 2.63 8.09 -8.50
CA THR A 126 2.51 8.73 -9.82
C THR A 126 3.34 7.98 -10.85
N THR A 127 4.54 7.52 -10.50
CA THR A 127 5.33 6.65 -11.41
C THR A 127 4.57 5.38 -11.77
N TYR A 128 3.87 4.77 -10.83
CA TYR A 128 3.05 3.58 -11.10
C TYR A 128 1.80 3.90 -11.93
N MET A 129 1.14 5.02 -11.67
CA MET A 129 -0.14 5.40 -12.30
C MET A 129 0.01 6.14 -13.63
N SER A 130 1.16 6.76 -13.90
CA SER A 130 1.36 7.66 -15.04
C SER A 130 1.27 6.90 -16.37
N PRO A 131 0.52 7.41 -17.36
CA PRO A 131 0.50 6.84 -18.70
C PRO A 131 1.89 6.86 -19.37
N GLU A 132 2.73 7.83 -18.98
CA GLU A 132 4.11 7.98 -19.48
C GLU A 132 5.06 6.87 -18.98
N HIS A 133 4.63 6.11 -17.96
CA HIS A 133 5.41 5.05 -17.32
C HIS A 133 4.67 3.71 -17.32
N THR A 134 3.81 3.48 -18.32
CA THR A 134 2.99 2.27 -18.44
C THR A 134 3.84 0.99 -18.38
N GLU A 135 5.03 0.98 -18.98
CA GLU A 135 5.95 -0.15 -18.94
C GLU A 135 6.45 -0.47 -17.52
N ARG A 136 6.54 0.53 -16.63
CA ARG A 136 6.92 0.33 -15.23
C ARG A 136 5.78 -0.30 -14.43
N ARG A 137 4.54 0.15 -14.65
CA ARG A 137 3.33 -0.47 -14.08
C ARG A 137 3.22 -1.94 -14.48
N VAL A 138 3.42 -2.24 -15.76
CA VAL A 138 3.42 -3.61 -16.29
C VAL A 138 4.52 -4.46 -15.66
N ARG A 139 5.77 -3.95 -15.56
CA ARG A 139 6.87 -4.68 -14.92
C ARG A 139 6.64 -4.93 -13.44
N ALA A 140 6.12 -3.95 -12.70
CA ALA A 140 5.80 -4.11 -11.28
C ALA A 140 4.73 -5.18 -11.05
N ARG A 141 3.65 -5.17 -11.85
CA ARG A 141 2.63 -6.23 -11.86
C ARG A 141 3.22 -7.60 -12.21
N ALA A 142 4.07 -7.66 -13.22
CA ALA A 142 4.72 -8.90 -13.65
C ALA A 142 5.64 -9.47 -12.56
N ALA A 143 6.35 -8.62 -11.82
CA ALA A 143 7.17 -9.04 -10.69
C ALA A 143 6.32 -9.70 -9.59
N VAL A 144 5.17 -9.10 -9.24
CA VAL A 144 4.23 -9.69 -8.28
C VAL A 144 3.62 -10.99 -8.81
N ALA A 145 3.19 -11.02 -10.07
CA ALA A 145 2.66 -12.24 -10.70
C ALA A 145 3.68 -13.40 -10.71
N THR A 146 4.95 -13.10 -11.01
CA THR A 146 6.04 -14.08 -11.01
C THR A 146 6.30 -14.63 -9.60
N ALA A 147 6.25 -13.76 -8.58
CA ALA A 147 6.39 -14.18 -7.20
C ALA A 147 5.22 -15.07 -6.76
N LEU A 148 3.99 -14.75 -7.15
CA LEU A 148 2.81 -15.58 -6.89
C LEU A 148 2.95 -16.99 -7.51
N ASP A 149 3.42 -17.09 -8.77
CA ASP A 149 3.66 -18.38 -9.43
C ASP A 149 4.75 -19.21 -8.77
N THR A 150 5.82 -18.53 -8.35
CA THR A 150 7.03 -19.16 -7.78
C THR A 150 6.75 -19.71 -6.39
N HIS A 151 6.13 -18.88 -5.54
CA HIS A 151 5.94 -19.21 -4.13
C HIS A 151 4.65 -19.97 -3.86
N ARG A 152 3.63 -19.78 -4.72
CA ARG A 152 2.27 -20.32 -4.57
C ARG A 152 1.74 -20.16 -3.14
N PRO A 153 1.65 -18.91 -2.65
CA PRO A 153 1.29 -18.64 -1.27
C PRO A 153 -0.19 -18.88 -1.01
N ARG A 154 -0.51 -19.31 0.22
CA ARG A 154 -1.91 -19.32 0.68
C ARG A 154 -2.36 -17.93 1.12
N ILE A 155 -1.43 -17.15 1.69
CA ILE A 155 -1.70 -15.84 2.27
C ILE A 155 -0.90 -14.78 1.49
N LEU A 156 -1.59 -13.75 1.02
CA LEU A 156 -0.98 -12.56 0.44
C LEU A 156 -1.15 -11.38 1.40
N ILE A 157 -0.07 -10.73 1.80
CA ILE A 157 -0.11 -9.52 2.63
C ILE A 157 0.50 -8.38 1.82
N ALA A 158 -0.28 -7.35 1.51
CA ALA A 158 0.19 -6.22 0.74
C ALA A 158 0.11 -4.93 1.56
N HIS A 159 1.10 -4.05 1.43
CA HIS A 159 1.17 -2.80 2.19
C HIS A 159 1.24 -1.56 1.28
N SER A 160 0.50 -0.51 1.61
CA SER A 160 0.55 0.79 0.93
C SER A 160 0.41 0.64 -0.61
N LEU A 161 1.29 1.22 -1.43
CA LEU A 161 1.27 1.05 -2.89
C LEU A 161 1.26 -0.44 -3.32
N GLY A 162 1.87 -1.33 -2.53
CA GLY A 162 1.87 -2.76 -2.80
C GLY A 162 0.46 -3.36 -2.87
N THR A 163 -0.54 -2.78 -2.19
CA THR A 163 -1.93 -3.24 -2.29
C THR A 163 -2.52 -2.97 -3.67
N VAL A 164 -2.12 -1.85 -4.29
CA VAL A 164 -2.54 -1.47 -5.65
C VAL A 164 -1.88 -2.40 -6.67
N VAL A 165 -0.56 -2.59 -6.57
CA VAL A 165 0.18 -3.51 -7.46
C VAL A 165 -0.38 -4.92 -7.36
N SER A 166 -0.68 -5.39 -6.14
CA SER A 166 -1.27 -6.70 -5.89
C SER A 166 -2.66 -6.84 -6.49
N TYR A 167 -3.53 -5.84 -6.32
CA TYR A 167 -4.89 -5.86 -6.87
C TYR A 167 -4.87 -6.09 -8.38
N GLU A 168 -4.06 -5.31 -9.11
CA GLU A 168 -3.98 -5.42 -10.57
C GLU A 168 -3.26 -6.69 -11.02
N ALA A 169 -2.24 -7.15 -10.29
CA ALA A 169 -1.58 -8.41 -10.57
C ALA A 169 -2.54 -9.60 -10.42
N LEU A 170 -3.35 -9.64 -9.35
CA LEU A 170 -4.35 -10.68 -9.11
C LEU A 170 -5.46 -10.66 -10.17
N TRP A 171 -5.92 -9.48 -10.59
CA TRP A 171 -6.88 -9.38 -11.70
C TRP A 171 -6.33 -9.89 -13.03
N SER A 172 -5.03 -9.69 -13.28
CA SER A 172 -4.36 -10.24 -14.47
C SER A 172 -4.12 -11.75 -14.41
N ARG A 173 -4.29 -12.36 -13.24
CA ARG A 173 -4.02 -13.78 -12.94
C ARG A 173 -5.18 -14.44 -12.19
N PRO A 174 -6.38 -14.53 -12.80
CA PRO A 174 -7.55 -15.14 -12.16
C PRO A 174 -7.38 -16.65 -11.90
N ASP A 175 -6.35 -17.28 -12.47
CA ASP A 175 -5.95 -18.66 -12.24
C ASP A 175 -5.24 -18.90 -10.91
N ILE A 176 -4.74 -17.84 -10.25
CA ILE A 176 -4.05 -17.94 -8.97
C ILE A 176 -5.07 -17.84 -7.84
N GLU A 177 -5.15 -18.89 -7.01
CA GLU A 177 -5.97 -18.88 -5.81
C GLU A 177 -5.18 -18.37 -4.59
N ILE A 178 -5.77 -17.41 -3.88
CA ILE A 178 -5.29 -16.91 -2.60
C ILE A 178 -6.38 -17.14 -1.55
N ASP A 179 -6.06 -17.90 -0.51
CA ASP A 179 -7.02 -18.19 0.57
C ASP A 179 -7.32 -16.93 1.40
N LEU A 180 -6.31 -16.11 1.65
CA LEU A 180 -6.44 -14.86 2.40
C LEU A 180 -5.57 -13.75 1.80
N TRP A 181 -6.21 -12.67 1.35
CA TRP A 181 -5.54 -11.43 1.01
C TRP A 181 -5.76 -10.39 2.11
N ILE A 182 -4.66 -9.89 2.69
CA ILE A 182 -4.66 -8.81 3.67
C ILE A 182 -4.09 -7.55 3.03
N THR A 183 -4.83 -6.45 3.06
CA THR A 183 -4.35 -5.13 2.65
C THR A 183 -4.07 -4.27 3.88
N LEU A 184 -2.85 -3.72 3.98
CA LEU A 184 -2.38 -2.94 5.12
C LEU A 184 -2.15 -1.49 4.70
N GLY A 185 -2.78 -0.54 5.41
CA GLY A 185 -2.60 0.89 5.13
C GLY A 185 -2.89 1.24 3.67
N SER A 186 -3.96 0.67 3.11
CA SER A 186 -4.18 0.64 1.66
C SER A 186 -4.69 1.97 1.10
N PRO A 187 -4.03 2.55 0.08
CA PRO A 187 -4.55 3.70 -0.66
C PRO A 187 -5.46 3.31 -1.82
N LEU A 188 -5.92 2.04 -1.92
CA LEU A 188 -6.74 1.54 -3.04
C LEU A 188 -7.99 2.40 -3.31
N ALA A 189 -8.60 2.93 -2.25
CA ALA A 189 -9.80 3.77 -2.35
C ALA A 189 -9.50 5.26 -2.61
N MET A 190 -8.23 5.67 -2.74
CA MET A 190 -7.86 7.08 -2.94
C MET A 190 -8.44 7.59 -4.27
N PRO A 191 -9.39 8.55 -4.22
CA PRO A 191 -10.08 9.04 -5.41
C PRO A 191 -9.13 9.84 -6.28
N ASP A 192 -9.40 9.89 -7.59
CA ASP A 192 -8.70 10.63 -8.64
C ASP A 192 -7.23 10.21 -8.90
N VAL A 193 -6.52 9.75 -7.87
CA VAL A 193 -5.11 9.35 -7.94
C VAL A 193 -4.97 7.86 -8.20
N ILE A 194 -5.76 7.02 -7.52
CA ILE A 194 -5.62 5.55 -7.58
C ILE A 194 -6.91 4.89 -8.03
N PHE A 195 -8.00 5.05 -7.28
CA PHE A 195 -9.23 4.26 -7.45
C PHE A 195 -9.75 4.30 -8.90
N ASP A 196 -9.95 5.49 -9.43
CA ASP A 196 -10.49 5.70 -10.79
C ASP A 196 -9.53 5.29 -11.92
N ARG A 197 -8.26 5.02 -11.57
CA ARG A 197 -7.18 4.65 -12.51
C ARG A 197 -6.77 3.17 -12.40
N LEU A 198 -7.44 2.39 -11.55
CA LEU A 198 -7.18 0.95 -11.39
C LEU A 198 -7.40 0.18 -12.69
N ASP A 199 -6.73 -0.98 -12.79
CA ASP A 199 -6.92 -1.94 -13.88
C ASP A 199 -7.31 -3.31 -13.30
N PRO A 200 -8.55 -3.78 -13.48
CA PRO A 200 -9.64 -3.16 -14.25
C PRO A 200 -10.18 -1.89 -13.58
N ALA A 201 -10.67 -0.97 -14.42
CA ALA A 201 -11.29 0.27 -13.96
C ALA A 201 -12.58 -0.02 -13.17
N PRO A 202 -12.87 0.73 -12.07
CA PRO A 202 -14.12 0.58 -11.35
C PRO A 202 -15.33 0.91 -12.23
N GLU A 203 -16.40 0.13 -12.10
CA GLU A 203 -17.67 0.35 -12.78
C GLU A 203 -18.69 0.92 -11.81
N LEU A 204 -19.44 1.95 -12.20
CA LEU A 204 -20.45 2.60 -11.34
C LEU A 204 -19.89 3.02 -9.95
N ARG A 205 -18.62 3.44 -9.90
CA ARG A 205 -17.88 3.80 -8.67
C ARG A 205 -17.69 2.66 -7.67
N LEU A 206 -17.76 1.40 -8.13
CA LEU A 206 -17.47 0.20 -7.37
C LEU A 206 -16.47 -0.67 -8.14
N ALA A 207 -15.45 -1.15 -7.44
CA ALA A 207 -14.57 -2.21 -7.94
C ALA A 207 -14.91 -3.52 -7.24
N ASN A 208 -14.35 -4.64 -7.70
CA ASN A 208 -14.66 -5.97 -7.15
C ASN A 208 -13.39 -6.66 -6.66
N ARG A 209 -13.52 -7.51 -5.63
CA ARG A 209 -12.47 -8.44 -5.20
C ARG A 209 -11.93 -9.22 -6.40
N PRO A 210 -10.59 -9.36 -6.55
CA PRO A 210 -10.02 -10.18 -7.61
C PRO A 210 -10.57 -11.62 -7.57
N PRO A 211 -10.89 -12.27 -8.71
CA PRO A 211 -11.63 -13.53 -8.75
C PRO A 211 -10.99 -14.69 -7.96
N GLY A 212 -9.65 -14.77 -7.98
CA GLY A 212 -8.90 -15.82 -7.29
C GLY A 212 -8.75 -15.64 -5.78
N VAL A 213 -9.22 -14.52 -5.21
CA VAL A 213 -9.14 -14.26 -3.76
C VAL A 213 -10.39 -14.80 -3.05
N LYS A 214 -10.20 -15.76 -2.14
CA LYS A 214 -11.31 -16.36 -1.37
C LYS A 214 -11.79 -15.44 -0.25
N ARG A 215 -10.86 -14.81 0.47
CA ARG A 215 -11.14 -13.86 1.54
C ARG A 215 -10.25 -12.64 1.45
N TRP A 216 -10.85 -11.45 1.53
CA TRP A 216 -10.14 -10.17 1.55
C TRP A 216 -10.43 -9.42 2.85
N ILE A 217 -9.39 -9.15 3.63
CA ILE A 217 -9.48 -8.35 4.85
C ILE A 217 -8.61 -7.10 4.69
N ASN A 218 -9.20 -5.94 4.91
CA ASN A 218 -8.47 -4.68 4.97
C ASN A 218 -8.17 -4.32 6.42
N VAL A 219 -6.93 -3.89 6.69
CA VAL A 219 -6.48 -3.44 8.00
C VAL A 219 -5.88 -2.05 7.86
N ALA A 220 -6.38 -1.10 8.63
CA ALA A 220 -5.92 0.28 8.60
C ALA A 220 -5.84 0.87 10.00
N ASP A 221 -4.86 1.72 10.24
CA ASP A 221 -4.81 2.54 11.44
C ASP A 221 -5.76 3.75 11.27
N PRO A 222 -6.60 4.08 12.27
CA PRO A 222 -7.46 5.27 12.21
C PRO A 222 -6.70 6.57 11.93
N GLY A 223 -5.44 6.66 12.36
CA GLY A 223 -4.53 7.77 12.09
C GLY A 223 -3.80 7.69 10.74
N ASP A 224 -3.88 6.58 10.01
CA ASP A 224 -3.23 6.44 8.70
C ASP A 224 -3.97 7.26 7.63
N VAL A 225 -3.39 8.41 7.32
CA VAL A 225 -3.87 9.39 6.33
C VAL A 225 -3.59 9.00 4.88
N VAL A 226 -2.87 7.91 4.62
CA VAL A 226 -2.71 7.34 3.29
C VAL A 226 -3.85 6.34 3.02
N ALA A 227 -4.27 5.62 4.06
CA ALA A 227 -5.38 4.67 4.03
C ALA A 227 -6.76 5.35 4.08
N ILE A 228 -7.00 6.32 3.22
CA ILE A 228 -8.21 7.17 3.25
C ILE A 228 -9.44 6.48 2.64
N LEU A 229 -10.62 7.03 2.95
CA LEU A 229 -11.94 6.50 2.58
C LEU A 229 -12.22 5.10 3.15
N ARG A 230 -12.15 5.02 4.48
CA ARG A 230 -12.56 3.84 5.26
C ARG A 230 -14.06 3.86 5.56
N PRO A 231 -14.72 2.69 5.64
CA PRO A 231 -14.23 1.37 5.22
C PRO A 231 -14.03 1.28 3.69
N ILE A 232 -13.03 0.53 3.23
CA ILE A 232 -12.81 0.38 1.78
C ILE A 232 -13.93 -0.42 1.12
N ALA A 233 -14.69 -1.21 1.90
CA ALA A 233 -15.90 -1.89 1.45
C ALA A 233 -16.96 -0.95 0.83
N ASN A 234 -16.91 0.36 1.09
CA ASN A 234 -17.77 1.35 0.43
C ASN A 234 -17.45 1.56 -1.06
N ARG A 235 -16.28 1.10 -1.51
CA ARG A 235 -15.77 1.23 -2.88
C ARG A 235 -15.46 -0.10 -3.53
N PHE A 236 -15.35 -1.18 -2.75
CA PHE A 236 -14.97 -2.50 -3.22
C PHE A 236 -15.96 -3.57 -2.74
N ASN A 237 -16.58 -4.28 -3.69
CA ASN A 237 -17.38 -5.46 -3.39
C ASN A 237 -16.47 -6.64 -3.01
N GLY A 238 -16.92 -7.47 -2.07
CA GLY A 238 -16.20 -8.68 -1.66
C GLY A 238 -15.09 -8.46 -0.64
N VAL A 239 -14.99 -7.28 -0.03
CA VAL A 239 -14.19 -7.06 1.18
C VAL A 239 -14.94 -7.72 2.35
N ASP A 240 -14.36 -8.77 2.92
CA ASP A 240 -14.99 -9.57 3.98
C ASP A 240 -14.94 -8.86 5.35
N ALA A 241 -13.93 -8.02 5.58
CA ALA A 241 -13.83 -7.20 6.79
C ALA A 241 -12.91 -5.98 6.59
N ASP A 242 -13.31 -4.85 7.18
CA ASP A 242 -12.47 -3.68 7.41
C ASP A 242 -12.16 -3.59 8.90
N ILE A 243 -10.89 -3.74 9.28
CA ILE A 243 -10.43 -3.76 10.67
C ILE A 243 -9.60 -2.52 10.94
N GLU A 244 -9.99 -1.77 11.97
CA GLU A 244 -9.21 -0.65 12.47
C GLU A 244 -8.27 -1.11 13.60
N VAL A 245 -6.97 -0.82 13.44
CA VAL A 245 -5.94 -1.21 14.41
C VAL A 245 -5.06 0.00 14.66
N ALA A 246 -5.03 0.49 15.91
CA ALA A 246 -4.01 1.46 16.31
C ALA A 246 -2.65 0.76 16.38
N VAL A 247 -1.82 0.93 15.36
CA VAL A 247 -0.51 0.27 15.22
C VAL A 247 0.61 1.10 15.82
N ASN A 248 0.54 2.43 15.72
CA ASN A 248 1.53 3.34 16.30
C ASN A 248 1.03 4.78 16.35
N TRP A 249 1.43 5.58 17.33
CA TRP A 249 1.04 7.00 17.41
C TRP A 249 1.99 7.97 16.69
N LEU A 250 3.21 7.53 16.33
CA LEU A 250 4.23 8.36 15.67
C LEU A 250 4.38 8.05 14.18
N ASP A 251 4.20 6.79 13.77
CA ASP A 251 4.48 6.36 12.41
C ASP A 251 3.48 5.28 11.96
N VAL A 252 2.23 5.71 11.89
CA VAL A 252 1.01 4.94 11.57
C VAL A 252 1.07 4.18 10.25
N HIS A 253 1.89 4.62 9.29
CA HIS A 253 1.88 4.07 7.93
C HIS A 253 2.99 3.03 7.68
N ARG A 254 3.95 2.84 8.59
CA ARG A 254 5.02 1.85 8.37
C ARG A 254 4.50 0.42 8.47
N ALA A 255 4.79 -0.37 7.43
CA ALA A 255 4.41 -1.80 7.33
C ALA A 255 4.70 -2.59 8.62
N LYS A 256 5.89 -2.40 9.22
CA LYS A 256 6.31 -3.16 10.40
C LYS A 256 5.33 -3.10 11.57
N TYR A 257 4.64 -1.97 11.79
CA TYR A 257 3.71 -1.84 12.92
C TYR A 257 2.39 -2.57 12.66
N TYR A 258 1.93 -2.57 11.41
CA TYR A 258 0.82 -3.43 11.00
C TYR A 258 1.19 -4.91 11.13
N LEU A 259 2.35 -5.31 10.60
CA LEU A 259 2.82 -6.70 10.63
C LEU A 259 3.00 -7.22 12.05
N ALA A 260 3.53 -6.41 12.96
CA ALA A 260 3.70 -6.74 14.38
C ALA A 260 2.42 -6.64 15.21
N SER A 261 1.26 -6.38 14.60
CA SER A 261 0.00 -6.30 15.32
C SER A 261 -0.55 -7.69 15.68
N PRO A 262 -1.01 -7.90 16.93
CA PRO A 262 -1.77 -9.09 17.29
C PRO A 262 -3.03 -9.31 16.44
N ALA A 263 -3.62 -8.24 15.91
CA ALA A 263 -4.76 -8.37 15.01
C ALA A 263 -4.38 -9.09 13.72
N VAL A 264 -3.27 -8.68 13.07
CA VAL A 264 -2.77 -9.33 11.85
C VAL A 264 -2.34 -10.78 12.14
N ALA A 265 -1.64 -11.02 13.25
CA ALA A 265 -1.28 -12.38 13.67
C ALA A 265 -2.51 -13.28 13.86
N GLY A 266 -3.57 -12.75 14.49
CA GLY A 266 -4.84 -13.47 14.67
C GLY A 266 -5.57 -13.78 13.36
N LEU A 267 -5.44 -12.92 12.33
CA LEU A 267 -6.01 -13.16 11.01
C LEU A 267 -5.32 -14.29 10.25
N ILE A 268 -3.99 -14.37 10.35
CA ILE A 268 -3.20 -15.38 9.63
C ILE A 268 -3.13 -16.72 10.37
N SER A 269 -3.22 -16.72 11.71
CA SER A 269 -3.06 -17.92 12.54
C SER A 269 -3.88 -19.13 12.08
N PRO A 270 -5.16 -19.00 11.66
CA PRO A 270 -5.95 -20.14 11.23
C PRO A 270 -5.43 -20.81 9.95
N PHE A 271 -4.63 -20.10 9.16
CA PHE A 271 -4.11 -20.55 7.86
C PHE A 271 -2.70 -21.14 7.97
N LEU A 272 -2.02 -21.00 9.11
CA LEU A 272 -0.67 -21.52 9.36
C LEU A 272 -0.72 -22.94 9.96
N GLY A 273 0.22 -23.80 9.57
CA GLY A 273 0.33 -25.16 10.10
C GLY A 273 -0.72 -26.16 9.60
N GLN A 274 -1.55 -25.77 8.64
CA GLN A 274 -2.41 -26.69 7.90
C GLN A 274 -1.57 -27.36 6.79
N THR A 275 -0.99 -28.51 7.10
CA THR A 275 -0.50 -29.43 6.07
C THR A 275 -1.72 -30.02 5.38
N ASP A 276 -1.86 -29.85 4.06
CA ASP A 276 -2.95 -30.43 3.28
C ASP A 276 -3.10 -31.93 3.63
N GLN A 277 -4.25 -32.29 4.21
CA GLN A 277 -4.69 -33.68 4.38
C GLN A 277 -5.38 -34.17 3.12
#